data_AF-A0A972SV10-F1
#
_entry.id   AF-A0A972SV10-F1
#
_cell.length_a   1.000
_cell.length_b   1.000
_cell.length_c   1.000
_cell.angle_alpha   90.00
_cell.angle_beta   90.00
_cell.angle_gamma   90.00
#
_symmetry.space_group_name_H-M   'P 1'
#
loop_
_entity.id
_entity.type
_entity.pdbx_description
1 polymer ?
#
loop_
_entity_poly.entity_id
_entity_poly.type
_entity_poly.pdbx_seq_one_letter_code
_entity_poly.pdbx_strand_id
1 'polypeptide(L)'
;MTSMLLNRTGYRLPMAAGFLVLALTTLGLNPYWRPPAILGRAIPTFWWLAALIFVSGMGVGLVSPSSNNAAIELMPEKISAIAGLRGMFRQTGGVIGTAGIVLVLSRFPDKVAGFRAVFLGMSALLSLAMPPIRLVPDGRGAAGAGPRGEGLEV
;
A
#
# COMPACT_ATOMS: atom_id res chain seq x y z
N MET A 1 3.23 -7.03 16.40
CA MET A 1 1.76 -6.90 16.23
C MET A 1 1.26 -7.28 14.83
N THR A 2 1.96 -6.93 13.74
CA THR A 2 1.57 -7.34 12.37
C THR A 2 1.62 -8.87 12.12
N SER A 3 2.47 -9.59 12.83
CA SER A 3 2.54 -11.07 12.79
C SER A 3 1.28 -11.76 13.38
N MET A 4 0.55 -11.11 14.30
CA MET A 4 -0.65 -11.73 14.92
C MET A 4 -1.91 -11.62 14.05
N LEU A 5 -2.05 -10.55 13.25
CA LEU A 5 -3.16 -10.42 12.28
C LEU A 5 -3.03 -11.38 11.09
N LEU A 6 -1.78 -11.66 10.71
CA LEU A 6 -1.43 -12.55 9.61
C LEU A 6 -1.99 -13.97 9.76
N ASN A 7 -1.99 -14.46 11.00
CA ASN A 7 -2.38 -15.83 11.32
C ASN A 7 -3.90 -16.07 11.27
N ARG A 8 -4.73 -15.01 11.14
CA ARG A 8 -6.20 -15.14 11.08
C ARG A 8 -6.85 -14.60 9.80
N THR A 9 -6.30 -13.58 9.14
CA THR A 9 -6.97 -12.94 7.98
C THR A 9 -6.37 -13.25 6.60
N GLY A 10 -5.17 -13.82 6.52
CA GLY A 10 -4.43 -13.94 5.25
C GLY A 10 -3.82 -12.60 4.81
N TYR A 11 -2.95 -12.62 3.79
CA TYR A 11 -2.17 -11.44 3.35
C TYR A 11 -2.95 -10.45 2.47
N ARG A 12 -3.95 -10.94 1.75
CA ARG A 12 -4.64 -10.17 0.69
C ARG A 12 -5.49 -9.05 1.27
N LEU A 13 -6.18 -9.30 2.38
CA LEU A 13 -7.05 -8.33 3.04
C LEU A 13 -6.28 -7.10 3.57
N PRO A 14 -5.20 -7.25 4.37
CA PRO A 14 -4.43 -6.09 4.82
C PRO A 14 -3.72 -5.37 3.67
N MET A 15 -3.28 -6.08 2.61
CA MET A 15 -2.74 -5.41 1.41
C MET A 15 -3.80 -4.55 0.72
N ALA A 16 -4.98 -5.11 0.42
CA ALA A 16 -6.06 -4.39 -0.25
C ALA A 16 -6.56 -3.20 0.58
N ALA A 17 -6.71 -3.39 1.90
CA ALA A 17 -7.07 -2.31 2.82
C ALA A 17 -6.02 -1.19 2.82
N GLY A 18 -4.73 -1.55 2.87
CA GLY A 18 -3.64 -0.57 2.82
C GLY A 18 -3.61 0.22 1.50
N PHE A 19 -3.75 -0.45 0.35
CA PHE A 19 -3.84 0.23 -0.95
C PHE A 19 -5.08 1.13 -1.05
N LEU A 20 -6.21 0.72 -0.46
CA LEU A 20 -7.43 1.53 -0.43
C LEU A 20 -7.25 2.79 0.40
N VAL A 21 -6.68 2.64 1.59
CA VAL A 21 -6.34 3.77 2.46
C VAL A 21 -5.44 4.75 1.73
N LEU A 22 -4.37 4.27 1.07
CA LEU A 22 -3.46 5.13 0.31
C LEU A 22 -4.16 5.81 -0.88
N ALA A 23 -5.01 5.09 -1.61
CA ALA A 23 -5.76 5.66 -2.73
C ALA A 23 -6.70 6.78 -2.27
N LEU A 24 -7.42 6.57 -1.16
CA LEU A 24 -8.35 7.54 -0.57
C LEU A 24 -7.64 8.75 0.01
N THR A 25 -6.51 8.56 0.73
CA THR A 25 -5.75 9.69 1.27
C THR A 25 -5.10 10.52 0.17
N THR A 26 -4.59 9.86 -0.88
CA THR A 26 -4.03 10.55 -2.06
C THR A 26 -5.12 11.33 -2.79
N LEU A 27 -6.32 10.74 -2.92
CA LEU A 27 -7.48 11.40 -3.49
C LEU A 27 -7.87 12.63 -2.65
N GLY A 28 -7.88 12.51 -1.32
CA GLY A 28 -8.17 13.59 -0.37
C GLY A 28 -7.20 14.77 -0.39
N LEU A 29 -6.02 14.63 -1.01
CA LEU A 29 -5.08 15.74 -1.26
C LEU A 29 -5.49 16.61 -2.46
N ASN A 30 -6.52 16.23 -3.21
CA ASN A 30 -6.97 17.00 -4.36
C ASN A 30 -7.41 18.41 -3.93
N PRO A 31 -6.80 19.48 -4.47
CA PRO A 31 -7.00 20.86 -4.00
C PRO A 31 -8.42 21.40 -4.20
N TYR A 32 -9.28 20.73 -4.99
CA TYR A 32 -10.69 21.09 -5.12
C TYR A 32 -11.55 20.64 -3.93
N TRP A 33 -11.11 19.64 -3.16
CA TRP A 33 -11.82 19.28 -1.94
C TRP A 33 -11.53 20.31 -0.86
N ARG A 34 -12.60 21.03 -0.48
CA ARG A 34 -12.57 21.87 0.71
C ARG A 34 -12.49 20.95 1.93
N PRO A 35 -11.66 21.28 2.95
CA PRO A 35 -11.68 20.55 4.21
C PRO A 35 -13.12 20.49 4.72
N PRO A 36 -13.60 19.32 5.17
CA PRO A 36 -14.94 19.20 5.71
C PRO A 36 -15.10 20.15 6.90
N ALA A 37 -16.21 20.88 6.97
CA ALA A 37 -16.51 21.71 8.13
C ALA A 37 -17.04 20.82 9.26
N ILE A 38 -16.44 20.91 10.45
CA ILE A 38 -16.94 20.24 11.65
C ILE A 38 -17.65 21.30 12.48
N LEU A 39 -18.92 21.07 12.84
CA LEU A 39 -19.71 22.01 13.66
C LEU A 39 -19.74 23.45 13.07
N GLY A 40 -19.75 23.58 11.74
CA GLY A 40 -19.76 24.90 11.07
C GLY A 40 -18.42 25.66 11.09
N ARG A 41 -17.36 25.09 11.66
CA ARG A 41 -16.00 25.64 11.57
C ARG A 41 -15.19 24.91 10.51
N ALA A 42 -14.57 25.68 9.62
CA ALA A 42 -13.63 25.13 8.64
C ALA A 42 -12.43 24.52 9.39
N ILE A 43 -12.09 23.27 9.08
CA ILE A 43 -10.85 22.66 9.58
C ILE A 43 -9.67 23.42 8.95
N PRO A 44 -8.71 23.91 9.74
CA PRO A 44 -7.50 24.51 9.20
C PRO A 44 -6.76 23.52 8.29
N THR A 45 -6.25 23.99 7.16
CA THR A 45 -5.55 23.15 6.15
C THR A 45 -4.45 22.29 6.75
N PHE A 46 -3.71 22.82 7.73
CA PHE A 46 -2.68 22.07 8.46
C PHE A 46 -3.22 20.77 9.07
N TRP A 47 -4.33 20.83 9.81
CA TRP A 47 -4.90 19.66 10.49
C TRP A 47 -5.48 18.65 9.50
N TRP A 48 -6.05 19.12 8.40
CA TRP A 48 -6.50 18.26 7.31
C TRP A 48 -5.33 17.45 6.71
N LEU A 49 -4.25 18.14 6.33
CA LEU A 49 -3.06 17.49 5.78
C LEU A 49 -2.40 16.56 6.79
N ALA A 50 -2.31 16.97 8.07
CA ALA A 50 -1.76 16.13 9.14
C ALA A 50 -2.56 14.83 9.30
N ALA A 51 -3.89 14.90 9.28
CA ALA A 51 -4.75 13.72 9.33
C ALA A 51 -4.55 12.81 8.11
N LEU A 52 -4.49 13.38 6.90
CA LEU A 52 -4.24 12.60 5.68
C LEU A 52 -2.87 11.90 5.71
N ILE A 53 -1.82 12.57 6.17
CA ILE A 53 -0.47 11.99 6.30
C ILE A 53 -0.46 10.88 7.36
N PHE A 54 -1.10 11.10 8.51
CA PHE A 54 -1.23 10.10 9.56
C PHE A 54 -1.93 8.83 9.06
N VAL A 55 -3.07 8.99 8.38
CA VAL A 55 -3.85 7.88 7.81
C VAL A 55 -3.08 7.18 6.69
N SER A 56 -2.38 7.93 5.84
CA SER A 56 -1.50 7.38 4.81
C SER A 56 -0.39 6.51 5.42
N GLY A 57 0.20 6.94 6.54
CA GLY A 57 1.18 6.16 7.29
C GLY A 57 0.64 4.80 7.76
N MET A 58 -0.63 4.75 8.21
CA MET A 58 -1.30 3.49 8.52
C MET A 58 -1.46 2.60 7.29
N GLY A 59 -1.82 3.19 6.14
CA GLY A 59 -1.90 2.49 4.86
C GLY A 59 -0.57 1.83 4.47
N VAL A 60 0.55 2.56 4.54
CA VAL A 60 1.90 2.01 4.33
C VAL A 60 2.21 0.89 5.32
N GLY A 61 1.84 1.08 6.60
CA GLY A 61 2.00 0.10 7.67
C GLY A 61 1.22 -1.19 7.47
N LEU A 62 0.14 -1.17 6.68
CA LEU A 62 -0.62 -2.36 6.29
C LEU A 62 -0.02 -3.05 5.06
N VAL A 63 0.31 -2.30 4.01
CA VAL A 63 0.84 -2.85 2.75
C VAL A 63 2.23 -3.45 2.94
N SER A 64 3.15 -2.71 3.57
CA SER A 64 4.57 -3.07 3.60
C SER A 64 4.87 -4.41 4.27
N PRO A 65 4.42 -4.70 5.50
CA PRO A 65 4.68 -5.98 6.16
C PRO A 65 3.91 -7.13 5.51
N SER A 66 2.66 -6.90 5.07
CA SER A 66 1.85 -7.94 4.43
C SER A 66 2.49 -8.38 3.11
N SER A 67 2.88 -7.42 2.26
CA SER A 67 3.58 -7.68 0.99
C SER A 67 4.93 -8.36 1.20
N ASN A 68 5.68 -7.94 2.22
CA ASN A 68 6.97 -8.54 2.53
C ASN A 68 6.83 -10.01 2.96
N ASN A 69 5.87 -10.30 3.84
CA ASN A 69 5.68 -11.64 4.36
C ASN A 69 5.09 -12.59 3.30
N ALA A 70 4.17 -12.12 2.46
CA ALA A 70 3.69 -12.90 1.32
C ALA A 70 4.81 -13.25 0.32
N ALA A 71 5.74 -12.34 0.10
CA ALA A 71 6.87 -12.58 -0.79
C ALA A 71 7.84 -13.62 -0.20
N ILE A 72 8.12 -13.55 1.11
CA ILE A 72 8.95 -14.55 1.81
C ILE A 72 8.31 -15.94 1.73
N GLU A 73 7.00 -16.03 1.95
CA GLU A 73 6.28 -17.30 1.89
C GLU A 73 6.23 -17.90 0.48
N LEU A 74 6.28 -17.06 -0.56
CA LEU A 74 6.30 -17.52 -1.95
C LEU A 74 7.61 -18.25 -2.31
N MET A 75 8.76 -17.84 -1.76
CA MET A 75 10.05 -18.55 -1.99
C MET A 75 10.94 -18.47 -0.74
N PRO A 76 10.70 -19.33 0.27
CA PRO A 76 11.38 -19.26 1.56
C PRO A 76 12.88 -19.58 1.48
N GLU A 77 13.35 -20.25 0.43
CA GLU A 77 14.77 -20.56 0.23
C GLU A 77 15.55 -19.37 -0.36
N LYS A 78 14.87 -18.35 -0.88
CA LYS A 78 15.47 -17.22 -1.61
C LYS A 78 15.08 -15.85 -1.03
N ILE A 79 14.96 -15.75 0.29
CA ILE A 79 14.55 -14.53 1.01
C ILE A 79 15.37 -13.30 0.59
N SER A 80 16.70 -13.43 0.53
CA SER A 80 17.59 -12.31 0.15
C SER A 80 17.33 -11.82 -1.28
N ALA A 81 17.17 -12.75 -2.23
CA ALA A 81 16.90 -12.40 -3.63
C ALA A 81 15.52 -11.72 -3.79
N ILE A 82 14.50 -12.21 -3.09
CA ILE A 82 13.17 -11.59 -3.08
C ILE A 82 13.20 -10.20 -2.45
N ALA A 83 13.85 -10.05 -1.30
CA ALA A 83 13.98 -8.75 -0.64
C ALA A 83 14.70 -7.74 -1.53
N GLY A 84 15.77 -8.17 -2.22
CA GLY A 84 16.50 -7.38 -3.22
C GLY A 84 15.61 -6.97 -4.39
N LEU A 85 14.93 -7.93 -5.02
CA LEU A 85 14.01 -7.69 -6.14
C LEU A 85 12.89 -6.71 -5.76
N ARG A 86 12.27 -6.89 -4.58
CA ARG A 86 11.25 -5.97 -4.04
C ARG A 86 11.82 -4.57 -3.81
N GLY A 87 13.05 -4.49 -3.28
CA GLY A 87 13.78 -3.24 -3.12
C GLY A 87 13.97 -2.51 -4.44
N MET A 88 14.43 -3.23 -5.48
CA MET A 88 14.62 -2.69 -6.83
C MET A 88 13.31 -2.17 -7.41
N PHE A 89 12.22 -2.96 -7.37
CA PHE A 89 10.91 -2.50 -7.86
C PHE A 89 10.42 -1.25 -7.12
N ARG A 90 10.58 -1.19 -5.80
CA ARG A 90 10.18 0.00 -5.01
C ARG A 90 11.02 1.22 -5.37
N GLN A 91 12.33 1.06 -5.53
CA GLN A 91 13.23 2.17 -5.83
C GLN A 91 13.05 2.66 -7.26
N THR A 92 13.00 1.76 -8.24
CA THR A 92 12.71 2.09 -9.64
C THR A 92 11.35 2.75 -9.77
N GLY A 93 10.31 2.21 -9.12
CA GLY A 93 8.98 2.81 -9.09
C GLY A 93 8.99 4.21 -8.47
N GLY A 94 9.77 4.43 -7.40
CA GLY A 94 9.97 5.74 -6.79
C GLY A 94 10.61 6.75 -7.75
N VAL A 95 11.68 6.36 -8.45
CA VAL A 95 12.38 7.21 -9.43
C VAL A 95 11.46 7.55 -10.61
N ILE A 96 10.79 6.55 -11.20
CA ILE A 96 9.85 6.75 -12.31
C ILE A 96 8.68 7.63 -11.86
N GLY A 97 8.15 7.39 -10.67
CA GLY A 97 7.04 8.14 -10.10
C GLY A 97 7.37 9.61 -9.88
N THR A 98 8.50 9.91 -9.23
CA THR A 98 8.91 11.31 -8.98
C THR A 98 9.21 12.04 -10.28
N ALA A 99 9.96 11.43 -11.20
CA ALA A 99 10.25 12.01 -12.51
C ALA A 99 8.96 12.26 -13.32
N GLY A 100 8.03 11.29 -13.32
CA GLY A 100 6.73 11.41 -13.97
C GLY A 100 5.89 12.55 -13.41
N ILE A 101 5.82 12.70 -12.07
CA ILE A 101 5.13 13.80 -11.41
C ILE A 101 5.72 15.15 -11.83
N VAL A 102 7.05 15.29 -11.80
CA VAL A 102 7.74 16.52 -12.20
C VAL A 102 7.46 16.86 -13.68
N LEU A 103 7.52 15.86 -14.55
CA LEU A 103 7.21 16.02 -15.97
C LEU A 103 5.76 16.47 -16.19
N VAL A 104 4.79 15.85 -15.51
CA VAL A 104 3.39 16.28 -15.60
C VAL A 104 3.26 17.73 -15.13
N LEU A 105 3.77 18.07 -13.95
CA LEU A 105 3.66 19.42 -13.38
C LEU A 105 4.37 20.50 -14.21
N SER A 106 5.38 20.16 -15.01
CA SER A 106 6.05 21.12 -15.90
C SER A 106 5.17 21.52 -17.09
N ARG A 107 4.20 20.69 -17.48
CA ARG A 107 3.27 20.97 -18.59
C ARG A 107 2.10 21.84 -18.19
N PHE A 108 1.82 21.97 -16.89
CA PHE A 108 0.74 22.82 -16.37
C PHE A 108 1.25 24.23 -16.05
N PRO A 109 0.64 25.28 -16.65
CA PRO A 109 0.88 26.67 -16.25
C PRO A 109 0.38 26.94 -14.82
N ASP A 110 -0.83 26.46 -14.51
CA ASP A 110 -1.38 26.49 -13.15
C ASP A 110 -0.98 25.22 -12.38
N LYS A 111 -0.19 25.40 -11.32
CA LYS A 111 0.28 24.31 -10.46
C LYS A 111 -0.86 23.65 -9.69
N VAL A 112 -1.93 24.36 -9.35
CA VAL A 112 -3.08 23.79 -8.64
C VAL A 112 -3.80 22.77 -9.53
N ALA A 113 -4.06 23.13 -10.79
CA ALA A 113 -4.59 22.21 -11.80
C ALA A 113 -3.66 21.01 -12.05
N GLY A 114 -2.34 21.24 -12.08
CA GLY A 114 -1.35 20.17 -12.20
C GLY A 114 -1.38 19.18 -11.04
N PHE A 115 -1.37 19.67 -9.80
CA PHE A 115 -1.45 18.81 -8.61
C PHE A 115 -2.76 18.01 -8.55
N ARG A 116 -3.88 18.62 -8.98
CA ARG A 116 -5.13 17.87 -9.15
C ARG A 116 -4.94 16.69 -10.09
N ALA A 117 -4.40 16.90 -11.29
CA ALA A 117 -4.21 15.83 -12.26
C ALA A 117 -3.30 14.71 -11.71
N VAL A 118 -2.22 15.10 -11.02
CA VAL A 118 -1.29 14.16 -10.38
C VAL A 118 -1.97 13.34 -9.30
N PHE A 119 -2.66 13.94 -8.33
CA PHE A 119 -3.28 13.20 -7.23
C PHE A 119 -4.41 12.30 -7.71
N LEU A 120 -5.18 12.74 -8.70
CA LEU A 120 -6.25 11.93 -9.31
C LEU A 120 -5.66 10.74 -10.07
N GLY A 121 -4.60 10.95 -10.85
CA GLY A 121 -3.87 9.89 -11.55
C GLY A 121 -3.20 8.89 -10.60
N MET A 122 -2.58 9.36 -9.52
CA MET A 122 -1.96 8.49 -8.51
C MET A 122 -2.98 7.71 -7.70
N SER A 123 -4.12 8.32 -7.34
CA SER A 123 -5.21 7.59 -6.70
C SER A 123 -5.78 6.50 -7.61
N ALA A 124 -5.96 6.80 -8.90
CA ALA A 124 -6.38 5.82 -9.89
C ALA A 124 -5.35 4.69 -10.06
N LEU A 125 -4.05 5.01 -10.11
CA LEU A 125 -2.98 4.03 -10.19
C LEU A 125 -2.95 3.10 -8.97
N LEU A 126 -3.09 3.64 -7.76
CA LEU A 126 -3.18 2.86 -6.53
C LEU A 126 -4.42 1.96 -6.50
N SER A 127 -5.54 2.44 -7.04
CA SER A 127 -6.78 1.66 -7.17
C SER A 127 -6.60 0.52 -8.20
N LEU A 128 -5.90 0.79 -9.31
CA LEU A 128 -5.56 -0.20 -10.33
C LEU A 128 -4.55 -1.24 -9.85
N ALA A 129 -3.80 -0.95 -8.79
CA ALA A 129 -2.92 -1.93 -8.15
C ALA A 129 -3.69 -2.98 -7.32
N MET A 130 -5.00 -2.79 -7.07
CA MET A 130 -5.79 -3.72 -6.26
C MET A 130 -6.17 -5.04 -6.94
N PRO A 131 -6.65 -5.08 -8.20
CA PRO A 131 -6.99 -6.34 -8.85
C PRO A 131 -5.85 -7.38 -8.86
N PRO A 132 -4.57 -7.00 -9.12
CA PRO A 132 -3.43 -7.90 -9.01
C PRO A 132 -3.24 -8.54 -7.63
N ILE A 133 -3.69 -7.93 -6.53
CA ILE A 133 -3.61 -8.50 -5.17
C ILE A 133 -4.35 -9.85 -5.11
N ARG A 134 -5.31 -10.08 -6.00
CA ARG A 134 -6.01 -11.37 -6.07
C ARG A 134 -5.10 -12.53 -6.47
N LEU A 135 -3.97 -12.26 -7.13
CA LEU A 135 -2.97 -13.26 -7.53
C LEU A 135 -2.02 -13.64 -6.40
N VAL A 136 -1.98 -12.87 -5.31
CA VAL A 136 -1.12 -13.16 -4.16
C VAL A 136 -1.66 -14.38 -3.43
N PRO A 137 -0.84 -15.43 -3.17
CA PRO A 137 -1.27 -16.60 -2.42
C PRO A 137 -1.74 -16.25 -1.01
N ASP A 138 -2.83 -16.88 -0.58
CA ASP A 138 -3.24 -16.84 0.82
C ASP A 138 -2.38 -17.85 1.59
N GLY A 139 -1.65 -17.38 2.61
CA GLY A 139 -0.73 -18.20 3.40
C GLY A 139 -1.37 -19.25 4.32
N ARG A 140 -2.54 -19.77 3.92
CA ARG A 140 -3.29 -20.79 4.64
C ARG A 140 -2.78 -22.22 4.35
N GLY A 141 -1.86 -22.40 3.40
CA GLY A 141 -1.41 -23.72 2.94
C GLY A 141 -0.41 -24.45 3.85
N ALA A 142 0.31 -23.76 4.72
CA ALA A 142 1.41 -24.38 5.49
C ALA A 142 1.04 -24.81 6.92
N ALA A 143 -0.05 -24.29 7.49
CA ALA A 143 -0.46 -24.61 8.87
C ALA A 143 -1.30 -25.89 9.00
N GLY A 144 -1.69 -26.51 7.88
CA GLY A 144 -2.51 -27.73 7.85
C GLY A 144 -1.74 -29.03 7.58
N ALA A 145 -0.47 -28.95 7.21
CA ALA A 145 0.39 -30.13 7.05
C ALA A 145 1.20 -30.35 8.33
N GLY A 146 0.51 -30.71 9.42
CA GLY A 146 1.19 -31.27 10.58
C GLY A 146 1.97 -32.51 10.16
N PRO A 147 3.20 -32.74 10.65
CA PRO A 147 3.89 -33.99 10.41
C PRO A 147 3.01 -35.10 11.01
N ARG A 148 2.42 -35.94 10.14
CA ARG A 148 1.91 -37.24 10.59
C ARG A 148 3.11 -37.95 11.17
N GLY A 149 3.10 -38.07 12.49
CA GLY A 149 4.08 -38.87 13.20
C GLY A 149 4.01 -40.28 12.67
N GLU A 150 5.12 -40.76 12.13
CA GLU A 150 5.51 -42.14 12.23
C GLU A 150 6.93 -42.13 12.78
N GLY A 151 6.99 -41.94 14.10
CA GLY A 151 8.09 -42.47 14.88
C GLY A 151 7.86 -43.96 15.05
N LEU A 152 8.92 -44.72 14.78
CA LEU A 152 9.33 -45.88 15.56
C LEU A 152 8.25 -46.96 15.78
N GLU A 153 8.23 -47.96 14.90
CA GLU A 153 7.98 -49.34 15.32
C GLU A 153 9.17 -50.22 14.88
N VAL A 154 9.93 -50.59 15.92
CA VAL A 154 10.79 -51.78 16.15
C VAL A 154 11.95 -52.07 15.19
#